data_AF-A0A3N7AZ18-F1
#
_entry.id   AF-A0A3N7AZ18-F1
#
_cell.length_a   1.000
_cell.length_b   1.000
_cell.length_c   1.000
_cell.angle_alpha   90.00
_cell.angle_beta   90.00
_cell.angle_gamma   90.00
#
_symmetry.space_group_name_H-M   'P 1'
#
loop_
_entity.id
_entity.type
_entity.pdbx_description
1 polymer ?
#
loop_
_entity_poly.entity_id
_entity_poly.type
_entity_poly.pdbx_seq_one_letter_code
_entity_poly.pdbx_strand_id
1 'polypeptide(L)'
;MNKEEINHFIERNLTNFSVNSTGWDDLIRKLLFEFAIAGWNMENRVFGKEKFGQLRCYTYSEDEVLNIQLKNIKDKYSELSGKICEICGSEGKMRSIGSWQTTLCLNHFLEQHHIIEVDADQNIRINNKAVLNIKDIRKAELEYDLQKLWISRKGYDDPEEKKYFSWRDPNYYLLLKMIPLTLFPEDRRNEISMLFQNLQYCEICGHKAVHERSCLRCHQEPWNDSGYFIEDYGEKSNYIKECQMDIFIDEDDYEKYFKYDRSFEKSTDHQILFSPEDLREYEKLLF
;
A
#
# COMPACT_ATOMS: atom_id res chain seq x y z
N MET A 1 25.17 15.86 -33.52
CA MET A 1 24.37 16.61 -32.55
C MET A 1 25.26 16.98 -31.38
N ASN A 2 25.34 18.25 -31.00
CA ASN A 2 26.25 18.72 -29.95
C ASN A 2 25.68 18.36 -28.56
N LYS A 3 26.54 17.91 -27.63
CA LYS A 3 26.16 17.58 -26.26
C LYS A 3 25.56 18.80 -25.52
N GLU A 4 26.05 19.99 -25.80
CA GLU A 4 25.54 21.24 -25.21
C GLU A 4 24.12 21.56 -25.68
N GLU A 5 23.80 21.32 -26.96
CA GLU A 5 22.46 21.50 -27.50
C GLU A 5 21.45 20.56 -26.85
N ILE A 6 21.82 19.29 -26.66
CA ILE A 6 20.98 18.29 -25.98
C ILE A 6 20.76 18.69 -24.52
N ASN A 7 21.81 19.14 -23.82
CA ASN A 7 21.68 19.59 -22.43
C ASN A 7 20.74 20.80 -22.34
N HIS A 8 20.86 21.77 -23.25
CA HIS A 8 19.96 22.92 -23.29
C HIS A 8 18.51 22.50 -23.56
N PHE A 9 18.30 21.56 -24.49
CA PHE A 9 17.00 20.96 -24.76
C PHE A 9 16.41 20.29 -23.51
N ILE A 10 17.22 19.54 -22.76
CA ILE A 10 16.79 18.86 -21.53
C ILE A 10 16.34 19.87 -20.47
N GLU A 11 17.20 20.84 -20.11
CA GLU A 11 16.85 21.81 -19.05
C GLU A 11 15.61 22.63 -19.40
N ARG A 12 15.47 23.03 -20.66
CA ARG A 12 14.31 23.79 -21.16
C ARG A 12 13.01 23.00 -21.05
N ASN A 13 13.07 21.67 -21.17
CA ASN A 13 11.89 20.82 -21.16
C ASN A 13 11.59 20.16 -19.83
N LEU A 14 12.56 20.08 -18.89
CA LEU A 14 12.33 19.47 -17.58
C LEU A 14 11.17 20.13 -16.83
N THR A 15 11.05 21.46 -16.93
CA THR A 15 9.97 22.24 -16.29
C THR A 15 8.59 22.04 -16.94
N ASN A 16 8.50 21.38 -18.09
CA ASN A 16 7.22 21.09 -18.76
C ASN A 16 6.56 19.80 -18.23
N PHE A 17 7.19 19.13 -17.26
CA PHE A 17 6.67 17.93 -16.63
C PHE A 17 5.92 18.27 -15.34
N SER A 18 4.62 18.01 -15.34
CA SER A 18 3.75 18.17 -14.17
C SER A 18 3.77 16.90 -13.33
N VAL A 19 4.83 16.72 -12.54
CA VAL A 19 5.02 15.59 -11.62
C VAL A 19 4.98 16.09 -10.16
N ASN A 20 4.74 15.19 -9.21
CA ASN A 20 4.47 15.58 -7.82
C ASN A 20 5.72 16.10 -7.07
N SER A 21 6.92 15.70 -7.50
CA SER A 21 8.21 16.10 -6.90
C SER A 21 9.37 15.80 -7.86
N THR A 22 10.61 15.96 -7.39
CA THR A 22 11.86 15.88 -8.17
C THR A 22 12.45 14.47 -8.29
N GLY A 23 11.85 13.45 -7.67
CA GLY A 23 12.40 12.10 -7.65
C GLY A 23 12.51 11.46 -9.05
N TRP A 24 11.76 11.96 -10.02
CA TRP A 24 11.83 11.51 -11.42
C TRP A 24 12.68 12.41 -12.32
N ASP A 25 13.34 13.45 -11.81
CA ASP A 25 14.07 14.40 -12.65
C ASP A 25 15.15 13.72 -13.49
N ASP A 26 15.96 12.85 -12.87
CA ASP A 26 16.99 12.08 -13.58
C ASP A 26 16.40 11.13 -14.64
N LEU A 27 15.21 10.58 -14.35
CA LEU A 27 14.50 9.72 -15.29
C LEU A 27 14.01 10.51 -16.50
N ILE A 28 13.42 11.68 -16.27
CA ILE A 28 12.94 12.60 -17.31
C ILE A 28 14.12 13.11 -18.15
N ARG A 29 15.25 13.44 -17.53
CA ARG A 29 16.48 13.85 -18.23
C ARG A 29 16.98 12.78 -19.19
N LYS A 30 16.97 11.50 -18.77
CA LYS A 30 17.36 10.37 -19.63
C LYS A 30 16.34 10.12 -20.75
N LEU A 31 15.04 10.24 -20.48
CA LEU A 31 13.99 10.20 -21.51
C LEU A 31 14.21 11.26 -22.59
N LEU A 32 14.41 12.52 -22.18
CA LEU A 32 14.63 13.63 -23.10
C LEU A 32 15.93 13.45 -23.90
N PHE A 33 16.98 12.94 -23.27
CA PHE A 33 18.22 12.57 -23.96
C PHE A 33 17.96 11.53 -25.05
N GLU A 34 17.24 10.45 -24.75
CA GLU A 34 16.92 9.41 -25.73
C GLU A 34 16.01 9.93 -26.86
N PHE A 35 15.08 10.86 -26.57
CA PHE A 35 14.30 11.53 -27.62
C PHE A 35 15.18 12.32 -28.58
N ALA A 36 16.13 13.11 -28.06
CA ALA A 36 17.06 13.86 -28.91
C ALA A 36 17.87 12.92 -29.80
N ILE A 37 18.40 11.82 -29.23
CA ILE A 37 19.17 10.82 -29.98
C ILE A 37 18.32 10.10 -31.04
N ALA A 38 17.04 9.85 -30.78
CA ALA A 38 16.11 9.26 -31.74
C ALA A 38 15.77 10.19 -32.91
N GLY A 39 16.13 11.48 -32.83
CA GLY A 39 15.86 12.46 -33.88
C GLY A 39 14.64 13.34 -33.63
N TRP A 40 14.17 13.46 -32.37
CA TRP A 40 13.17 14.46 -32.01
C TRP A 40 13.66 15.86 -32.38
N ASN A 41 12.79 16.65 -33.02
CA ASN A 41 13.08 18.05 -33.28
C ASN A 41 13.17 18.80 -31.94
N MET A 42 14.39 19.14 -31.53
CA MET A 42 14.65 19.77 -30.25
C MET A 42 13.98 21.14 -30.10
N GLU A 43 13.53 21.80 -31.18
CA GLU A 43 12.71 23.02 -31.10
C GLU A 43 11.29 22.78 -30.59
N ASN A 44 10.79 21.56 -30.73
CA ASN A 44 9.48 21.18 -30.22
C ASN A 44 9.57 20.88 -28.73
N ARG A 45 8.65 21.48 -27.97
CA ARG A 45 8.51 21.21 -26.54
C ARG A 45 7.98 19.80 -26.30
N VAL A 46 8.48 19.19 -25.23
CA VAL A 46 8.03 17.90 -24.72
C VAL A 46 7.28 18.15 -23.42
N PHE A 47 6.12 17.55 -23.28
CA PHE A 47 5.27 17.65 -22.09
C PHE A 47 5.03 16.28 -21.50
N GLY A 48 4.99 16.21 -20.18
CA GLY A 48 4.60 15.01 -19.47
C GLY A 48 3.94 15.33 -18.14
N LYS A 49 3.39 14.30 -17.52
CA LYS A 49 2.79 14.37 -16.20
C LYS A 49 2.81 13.03 -15.50
N GLU A 50 2.62 13.05 -14.19
CA GLU A 50 2.22 11.86 -13.46
C GLU A 50 0.78 11.46 -13.86
N LYS A 51 0.57 10.16 -14.07
CA LYS A 51 -0.76 9.56 -14.21
C LYS A 51 -0.74 8.10 -13.74
N PHE A 52 -1.54 7.79 -12.73
CA PHE A 52 -1.68 6.46 -12.12
C PHE A 52 -0.36 5.91 -11.56
N GLY A 53 0.38 6.76 -10.86
CA GLY A 53 1.68 6.45 -10.26
C GLY A 53 2.83 6.34 -11.27
N GLN A 54 2.63 6.74 -12.52
CA GLN A 54 3.61 6.59 -13.59
C GLN A 54 3.79 7.86 -14.41
N LEU A 55 4.99 8.04 -14.96
CA LEU A 55 5.33 9.09 -15.89
C LEU A 55 4.66 8.85 -17.25
N ARG A 56 3.86 9.81 -17.70
CA ARG A 56 3.30 9.85 -19.07
C ARG A 56 3.89 11.02 -19.82
N CYS A 57 4.41 10.75 -21.01
CA CYS A 57 4.89 11.76 -21.93
C CYS A 57 4.01 11.79 -23.18
N TYR A 58 3.61 12.98 -23.61
CA TYR A 58 2.73 13.18 -24.77
C TYR A 58 3.52 13.79 -25.90
N THR A 59 3.88 12.95 -26.87
CA THR A 59 4.58 13.36 -28.10
C THR A 59 4.02 12.57 -29.27
N TYR A 60 4.00 13.22 -30.43
CA TYR A 60 3.57 12.67 -31.72
C TYR A 60 4.51 13.15 -32.81
N SER A 61 4.80 12.28 -33.77
CA SER A 61 5.55 12.57 -34.99
C SER A 61 4.75 12.03 -36.18
N GLU A 62 4.72 12.77 -37.28
CA GLU A 62 4.16 12.30 -38.55
C GLU A 62 5.05 11.23 -39.21
N ASP A 63 6.35 11.21 -38.89
CA ASP A 63 7.26 10.12 -39.26
C ASP A 63 6.93 8.88 -38.42
N GLU A 64 6.44 7.82 -39.09
CA GLU A 64 6.02 6.56 -38.47
C GLU A 64 7.17 5.82 -37.77
N VAL A 65 8.38 5.83 -38.36
CA VAL A 65 9.55 5.17 -37.79
C VAL A 65 9.96 5.86 -36.50
N LEU A 66 10.04 7.20 -36.54
CA LEU A 66 10.32 8.00 -35.35
C LEU A 66 9.22 7.79 -34.29
N ASN A 67 7.95 7.76 -34.69
CA ASN A 67 6.84 7.59 -33.76
C ASN A 67 6.89 6.23 -33.03
N ILE A 68 7.28 5.15 -33.72
CA ILE A 68 7.53 3.83 -33.10
C ILE A 68 8.67 3.91 -32.09
N GLN A 69 9.79 4.55 -32.45
CA GLN A 69 10.93 4.70 -31.52
C GLN A 69 10.55 5.51 -30.28
N LEU A 70 9.87 6.64 -30.45
CA LEU A 70 9.39 7.48 -29.35
C LEU A 70 8.42 6.72 -28.46
N LYS A 71 7.55 5.88 -29.03
CA LYS A 71 6.66 5.01 -28.24
C LYS A 71 7.45 4.06 -27.35
N ASN A 72 8.44 3.34 -27.90
CA ASN A 72 9.25 2.41 -27.12
C ASN A 72 10.01 3.10 -25.98
N ILE A 73 10.55 4.30 -26.23
CA ILE A 73 11.20 5.12 -25.20
C ILE A 73 10.18 5.51 -24.12
N LYS A 74 8.99 6.01 -24.49
CA LYS A 74 7.93 6.37 -23.54
C LYS A 74 7.51 5.18 -22.67
N ASP A 75 7.30 4.02 -23.27
CA ASP A 75 6.85 2.82 -22.56
C ASP A 75 7.91 2.37 -21.55
N LYS A 76 9.18 2.31 -21.96
CA LYS A 76 10.34 2.04 -21.07
C LYS A 76 10.35 2.97 -19.86
N TYR A 77 10.29 4.28 -20.07
CA TYR A 77 10.41 5.25 -18.98
C TYR A 77 9.14 5.32 -18.11
N SER A 78 7.98 4.99 -18.66
CA SER A 78 6.77 4.78 -17.88
C SER A 78 6.92 3.59 -16.93
N GLU A 79 7.42 2.45 -17.39
CA GLU A 79 7.64 1.27 -16.55
C GLU A 79 8.68 1.54 -15.45
N LEU A 80 9.79 2.19 -15.81
CA LEU A 80 10.83 2.57 -14.85
C LEU A 80 10.30 3.53 -13.77
N SER A 81 9.47 4.50 -14.15
CA SER A 81 8.88 5.43 -13.18
C SER A 81 8.00 4.73 -12.14
N GLY A 82 7.36 3.61 -12.51
CA GLY A 82 6.56 2.77 -11.61
C GLY A 82 7.38 1.99 -10.57
N LYS A 83 8.71 2.06 -10.66
CA LYS A 83 9.67 1.42 -9.73
C LYS A 83 10.55 2.43 -9.00
N ILE A 84 10.32 3.71 -9.20
CA ILE A 84 11.13 4.80 -8.65
C ILE A 84 10.22 5.73 -7.86
N CYS A 85 10.59 6.02 -6.62
CA CYS A 85 9.86 6.96 -5.78
C CYS A 85 9.81 8.35 -6.43
N GLU A 86 8.61 8.87 -6.66
CA GLU A 86 8.43 10.19 -7.28
C GLU A 86 8.96 11.35 -6.42
N ILE A 87 9.12 11.12 -5.11
CA ILE A 87 9.59 12.14 -4.17
C ILE A 87 11.12 12.26 -4.14
N CYS A 88 11.84 11.14 -3.96
CA CYS A 88 13.29 11.17 -3.76
C CYS A 88 14.12 10.39 -4.79
N GLY A 89 13.50 9.67 -5.72
CA GLY A 89 14.21 8.93 -6.76
C GLY A 89 14.86 7.62 -6.32
N SER A 90 14.67 7.18 -5.07
CA SER A 90 15.05 5.84 -4.63
C SER A 90 14.13 4.77 -5.21
N GLU A 91 14.46 3.50 -5.02
CA GLU A 91 13.55 2.39 -5.32
C GLU A 91 12.18 2.62 -4.65
N GLY A 92 11.13 2.41 -5.43
CA GLY A 92 9.74 2.63 -5.02
C GLY A 92 8.84 1.55 -5.60
N LYS A 93 7.63 1.46 -5.04
CA LYS A 93 6.58 0.58 -5.53
C LYS A 93 5.33 1.40 -5.79
N MET A 94 4.47 0.93 -6.68
CA MET A 94 3.17 1.54 -6.89
C MET A 94 2.29 1.28 -5.66
N ARG A 95 1.65 2.34 -5.15
CA ARG A 95 0.87 2.33 -3.92
C ARG A 95 -0.42 3.10 -4.11
N SER A 96 -1.40 2.78 -3.29
CA SER A 96 -2.66 3.52 -3.23
C SER A 96 -2.72 4.32 -1.93
N ILE A 97 -2.90 5.63 -2.03
CA ILE A 97 -3.14 6.53 -0.89
C ILE A 97 -4.51 7.18 -1.10
N GLY A 98 -5.49 6.75 -0.32
CA GLY A 98 -6.89 7.13 -0.55
C GLY A 98 -7.36 6.67 -1.93
N SER A 99 -7.74 7.62 -2.79
CA SER A 99 -8.18 7.35 -4.17
C SER A 99 -7.08 7.57 -5.23
N TRP A 100 -5.84 7.87 -4.80
CA TRP A 100 -4.73 8.18 -5.70
C TRP A 100 -3.75 7.01 -5.76
N GLN A 101 -3.27 6.72 -6.98
CA GLN A 101 -2.14 5.83 -7.20
C GLN A 101 -0.87 6.67 -7.36
N THR A 102 0.19 6.29 -6.66
CA THR A 102 1.50 6.95 -6.67
C THR A 102 2.60 5.89 -6.61
N THR A 103 3.82 6.20 -7.05
CA THR A 103 4.98 5.33 -6.81
C THR A 103 5.87 5.94 -5.72
N LEU A 104 5.94 5.27 -4.57
CA LEU A 104 6.68 5.74 -3.40
C LEU A 104 7.58 4.66 -2.82
N CYS A 105 8.72 5.07 -2.28
CA CYS A 105 9.48 4.24 -1.37
C CYS A 105 8.71 4.05 -0.06
N LEU A 106 9.06 3.02 0.71
CA LEU A 106 8.38 2.70 1.96
C LEU A 106 8.36 3.91 2.94
N ASN A 107 9.46 4.64 3.07
CA ASN A 107 9.52 5.78 4.00
C ASN A 107 8.51 6.86 3.65
N HIS A 108 8.49 7.34 2.41
CA HIS A 108 7.51 8.34 1.97
C HIS A 108 6.07 7.83 1.97
N PHE A 109 5.87 6.53 1.76
CA PHE A 109 4.56 5.93 1.96
C PHE A 109 4.10 6.03 3.42
N LEU A 110 4.96 5.66 4.37
CA LEU A 110 4.66 5.72 5.81
C LEU A 110 4.41 7.13 6.32
N GLU A 111 5.08 8.14 5.77
CA GLU A 111 4.83 9.55 6.12
C GLU A 111 3.40 10.00 5.76
N GLN A 112 2.83 9.42 4.71
CA GLN A 112 1.52 9.77 4.17
C GLN A 112 0.41 8.83 4.63
N HIS A 113 0.74 7.60 5.03
CA HIS A 113 -0.25 6.59 5.41
C HIS A 113 -0.60 6.65 6.90
N HIS A 114 -1.83 6.25 7.26
CA HIS A 114 -2.35 6.37 8.61
C HIS A 114 -1.83 5.26 9.53
N ILE A 115 -0.92 5.60 10.45
CA ILE A 115 -0.65 4.75 11.61
C ILE A 115 -1.49 5.27 12.78
N ILE A 116 -2.42 4.44 13.26
CA ILE A 116 -3.25 4.80 14.40
C ILE A 116 -2.45 4.57 15.68
N GLU A 117 -2.41 5.57 16.54
CA GLU A 117 -1.88 5.45 17.88
C GLU A 117 -2.88 5.99 18.89
N VAL A 118 -2.92 5.38 20.08
CA VAL A 118 -3.65 5.94 21.22
C VAL A 118 -2.67 6.22 22.33
N ASP A 119 -2.55 7.49 22.72
CA ASP A 119 -1.63 7.90 23.78
C ASP A 119 -2.23 7.67 25.19
N ALA A 120 -1.41 7.93 26.22
CA ALA A 120 -1.80 7.71 27.61
C ALA A 120 -3.01 8.56 28.05
N ASP A 121 -3.24 9.71 27.40
CA ASP A 121 -4.38 10.59 27.65
C ASP A 121 -5.62 10.20 26.82
N GLN A 122 -5.56 9.04 26.15
CA GLN A 122 -6.60 8.50 25.27
C GLN A 122 -6.85 9.36 24.01
N ASN A 123 -5.87 10.12 23.55
CA ASN A 123 -5.95 10.76 22.24
C ASN A 123 -5.62 9.75 21.16
N ILE A 124 -6.53 9.62 20.20
CA ILE A 124 -6.30 8.96 18.92
C ILE A 124 -5.45 9.91 18.08
N ARG A 125 -4.28 9.43 17.64
CA ARG A 125 -3.31 10.14 16.82
C ARG A 125 -3.14 9.42 15.49
N ILE A 126 -2.98 10.20 14.44
CA ILE A 126 -2.58 9.72 13.11
C ILE A 126 -1.32 10.50 12.75
N ASN A 127 -0.23 9.79 12.45
CA ASN A 127 1.06 10.36 12.07
C ASN A 127 1.51 11.46 13.06
N ASN A 128 1.49 11.13 14.35
CA ASN A 128 1.80 12.01 15.47
C ASN A 128 0.87 13.21 15.69
N LYS A 129 -0.19 13.38 14.90
CA LYS A 129 -1.18 14.45 15.09
C LYS A 129 -2.41 13.91 15.80
N ALA A 130 -2.76 14.49 16.94
CA ALA A 130 -4.01 14.16 17.63
C ALA A 130 -5.22 14.57 16.76
N VAL A 131 -6.11 13.61 16.50
CA VAL A 131 -7.30 13.83 15.66
C VAL A 131 -8.59 13.80 16.49
N LEU A 132 -8.63 13.05 17.59
CA LEU A 132 -9.80 12.86 18.42
C LEU A 132 -9.40 12.30 19.80
N ASN A 133 -10.09 12.65 20.88
CA ASN A 133 -9.95 11.96 22.16
C ASN A 133 -11.08 10.93 22.33
N ILE A 134 -10.79 9.74 22.85
CA ILE A 134 -11.80 8.68 23.05
C ILE A 134 -12.95 9.15 23.95
N LYS A 135 -12.67 10.01 24.94
CA LYS A 135 -13.68 10.54 25.87
C LYS A 135 -14.69 11.48 25.21
N ASP A 136 -14.33 12.06 24.07
CA ASP A 136 -15.19 12.96 23.31
C ASP A 136 -16.10 12.22 22.33
N ILE A 137 -15.92 10.90 22.18
CA ILE A 137 -16.73 10.08 21.29
C ILE A 137 -18.15 9.96 21.87
N ARG A 138 -19.15 10.20 21.01
CA ARG A 138 -20.57 10.05 21.36
C ARG A 138 -21.23 8.89 20.66
N LYS A 139 -20.72 8.48 19.50
CA LYS A 139 -21.27 7.39 18.70
C LYS A 139 -20.15 6.77 17.85
N ALA A 140 -20.19 5.46 17.72
CA ALA A 140 -19.32 4.68 16.84
C ALA A 140 -20.16 3.74 15.98
N GLU A 141 -19.90 3.72 14.68
CA GLU A 141 -20.62 2.90 13.70
C GLU A 141 -19.65 2.02 12.93
N LEU A 142 -20.10 0.81 12.62
CA LEU A 142 -19.31 -0.19 11.91
C LEU A 142 -19.96 -0.51 10.58
N GLU A 143 -19.14 -0.69 9.55
CA GLU A 143 -19.58 -1.12 8.23
C GLU A 143 -18.70 -2.26 7.71
N TYR A 144 -19.23 -3.03 6.75
CA TYR A 144 -18.53 -4.12 6.05
C TYR A 144 -17.91 -5.15 7.00
N ASP A 145 -18.71 -5.73 7.91
CA ASP A 145 -18.26 -6.80 8.81
C ASP A 145 -17.03 -6.40 9.64
N LEU A 146 -17.18 -5.31 10.40
CA LEU A 146 -16.16 -4.76 11.29
C LEU A 146 -14.92 -4.20 10.60
N GLN A 147 -14.93 -4.01 9.28
CA GLN A 147 -13.79 -3.51 8.50
C GLN A 147 -13.67 -1.99 8.50
N LYS A 148 -14.76 -1.27 8.71
CA LYS A 148 -14.78 0.19 8.71
C LYS A 148 -15.39 0.70 10.00
N LEU A 149 -14.75 1.72 10.57
CA LEU A 149 -15.18 2.38 11.79
C LEU A 149 -15.38 3.87 11.52
N TRP A 150 -16.59 4.34 11.80
CA TRP A 150 -16.94 5.75 11.82
C TRP A 150 -17.15 6.22 13.26
N ILE A 151 -16.52 7.32 13.62
CA ILE A 151 -16.59 7.89 14.97
C ILE A 151 -17.09 9.33 14.89
N SER A 152 -18.07 9.71 15.72
CA SER A 152 -18.58 11.09 15.80
C SER A 152 -18.50 11.67 17.21
N ARG A 153 -18.22 12.98 17.29
CA ARG A 153 -18.21 13.79 18.52
C ARG A 153 -19.60 14.23 18.96
N LYS A 154 -20.59 14.15 18.06
CA LYS A 154 -21.99 14.50 18.32
C LYS A 154 -22.85 13.26 18.17
N GLY A 155 -23.96 13.22 18.91
CA GLY A 155 -24.92 12.11 18.87
C GLY A 155 -25.80 12.07 17.61
N TYR A 156 -25.55 12.95 16.63
CA TYR A 156 -26.28 13.04 15.36
C TYR A 156 -25.29 13.04 14.18
N ASP A 157 -25.77 12.64 13.00
CA ASP A 157 -24.95 12.46 11.80
C ASP A 157 -24.60 13.82 11.16
N ASP A 158 -23.41 14.32 11.50
CA ASP A 158 -22.77 15.46 10.84
C ASP A 158 -21.55 14.95 10.04
N PRO A 159 -21.60 14.92 8.69
CA PRO A 159 -20.52 14.41 7.86
C PRO A 159 -19.17 15.11 8.06
N GLU A 160 -19.16 16.39 8.44
CA GLU A 160 -17.91 17.15 8.64
C GLU A 160 -17.19 16.78 9.94
N GLU A 161 -17.90 16.20 10.91
CA GLU A 161 -17.35 15.80 12.21
C GLU A 161 -17.13 14.29 12.38
N LYS A 162 -17.48 13.48 11.37
CA LYS A 162 -17.17 12.04 11.38
C LYS A 162 -15.70 11.79 11.06
N LYS A 163 -15.08 10.89 11.82
CA LYS A 163 -13.74 10.36 11.53
C LYS A 163 -13.83 8.91 11.10
N TYR A 164 -13.10 8.60 10.04
CA TYR A 164 -13.05 7.31 9.39
C TYR A 164 -11.75 6.58 9.73
N PHE A 165 -11.86 5.29 10.01
CA PHE A 165 -10.74 4.37 10.20
C PHE A 165 -11.02 3.05 9.48
N SER A 166 -9.98 2.44 8.92
CA SER A 166 -10.06 1.22 8.12
C SER A 166 -9.22 0.09 8.73
N TRP A 167 -9.62 -1.16 8.57
CA TRP A 167 -8.79 -2.33 8.90
C TRP A 167 -7.43 -2.37 8.19
N ARG A 168 -7.29 -1.62 7.09
CA ARG A 168 -6.04 -1.44 6.37
C ARG A 168 -5.04 -0.53 7.11
N ASP A 169 -5.48 0.12 8.18
CA ASP A 169 -4.63 0.96 9.04
C ASP A 169 -4.15 0.13 10.25
N PRO A 170 -2.83 0.08 10.53
CA PRO A 170 -2.27 -0.51 11.73
C PRO A 170 -2.91 0.06 12.97
N ASN A 171 -3.14 -0.81 13.94
CA ASN A 171 -3.84 -0.56 15.19
C ASN A 171 -5.34 -0.27 15.03
N TYR A 172 -5.95 -0.55 13.87
CA TYR A 172 -7.40 -0.44 13.71
C TYR A 172 -8.15 -1.31 14.74
N TYR A 173 -7.81 -2.60 14.84
CA TYR A 173 -8.49 -3.49 15.77
C TYR A 173 -8.14 -3.17 17.24
N LEU A 174 -6.94 -2.63 17.50
CA LEU A 174 -6.61 -2.06 18.81
C LEU A 174 -7.54 -0.89 19.15
N LEU A 175 -7.74 0.05 18.23
CA LEU A 175 -8.67 1.17 18.42
C LEU A 175 -10.10 0.67 18.64
N LEU A 176 -10.57 -0.28 17.82
CA LEU A 176 -11.89 -0.88 17.96
C LEU A 176 -12.11 -1.47 19.36
N LYS A 177 -11.09 -2.16 19.90
CA LYS A 177 -11.11 -2.73 21.24
C LYS A 177 -11.12 -1.67 22.36
N MET A 178 -10.54 -0.50 22.11
CA MET A 178 -10.43 0.57 23.12
C MET A 178 -11.67 1.45 23.23
N ILE A 179 -12.51 1.53 22.19
CA ILE A 179 -13.74 2.33 22.24
C ILE A 179 -14.77 1.64 23.14
N PRO A 180 -15.41 2.36 24.08
CA PRO A 180 -16.44 1.77 24.93
C PRO A 180 -17.60 1.16 24.14
N LEU A 181 -17.91 -0.12 24.41
CA LEU A 181 -18.99 -0.87 23.72
C LEU A 181 -20.34 -0.15 23.75
N THR A 182 -20.62 0.62 24.80
CA THR A 182 -21.86 1.41 24.95
C THR A 182 -22.05 2.46 23.86
N LEU A 183 -20.98 2.86 23.17
CA LEU A 183 -21.02 3.85 22.08
C LEU A 183 -21.39 3.21 20.72
N PHE A 184 -21.41 1.88 20.64
CA PHE A 184 -21.85 1.14 19.46
C PHE A 184 -23.35 0.78 19.55
N PRO A 185 -24.01 0.58 18.39
CA PRO A 185 -25.34 0.00 18.30
C PRO A 185 -25.46 -1.34 19.03
N GLU A 186 -26.60 -1.60 19.69
CA GLU A 186 -26.79 -2.76 20.56
C GLU A 186 -26.58 -4.10 19.84
N ASP A 187 -27.02 -4.19 18.58
CA ASP A 187 -26.85 -5.35 17.71
C ASP A 187 -25.38 -5.66 17.41
N ARG A 188 -24.50 -4.65 17.45
CA ARG A 188 -23.06 -4.79 17.18
C ARG A 188 -22.21 -5.05 18.42
N ARG A 189 -22.69 -4.73 19.62
CA ARG A 189 -21.90 -4.90 20.86
C ARG A 189 -21.48 -6.35 21.09
N ASN A 190 -22.41 -7.27 20.88
CA ASN A 190 -22.16 -8.70 21.05
C ASN A 190 -21.15 -9.22 20.02
N GLU A 191 -21.26 -8.77 18.77
CA GLU A 191 -20.34 -9.11 17.68
C GLU A 191 -18.90 -8.71 18.01
N ILE A 192 -18.68 -7.45 18.42
CA ILE A 192 -17.36 -6.93 18.82
C ILE A 192 -16.80 -7.71 20.03
N SER A 193 -17.65 -7.97 21.03
CA SER A 193 -17.22 -8.72 22.22
C SER A 193 -16.81 -10.16 21.87
N MET A 194 -17.62 -10.84 21.05
CA MET A 194 -17.35 -12.21 20.62
C MET A 194 -16.12 -12.29 19.73
N LEU A 195 -15.89 -11.29 18.87
CA LEU A 195 -14.69 -11.19 18.04
C LEU A 195 -13.44 -11.35 18.91
N PHE A 196 -13.23 -10.48 19.90
CA PHE A 196 -11.99 -10.46 20.68
C PHE A 196 -11.87 -11.61 21.70
N GLN A 197 -12.98 -12.23 22.09
CA GLN A 197 -12.98 -13.38 23.01
C GLN A 197 -12.58 -14.68 22.32
N ASN A 198 -12.88 -14.82 21.03
CA ASN A 198 -12.77 -16.10 20.32
C ASN A 198 -11.60 -16.17 19.33
N LEU A 199 -10.71 -15.17 19.29
CA LEU A 199 -9.56 -15.16 18.39
C LEU A 199 -8.66 -16.37 18.63
N GLN A 200 -8.30 -17.04 17.55
CA GLN A 200 -7.34 -18.15 17.55
C GLN A 200 -6.01 -17.72 16.93
N TYR A 201 -4.95 -18.46 17.25
CA TYR A 201 -3.64 -18.28 16.62
C TYR A 201 -3.69 -18.71 15.15
N CYS A 202 -3.21 -17.84 14.28
CA CYS A 202 -3.02 -18.14 12.86
C CYS A 202 -1.73 -18.96 12.69
N GLU A 203 -1.84 -20.14 12.07
CA GLU A 203 -0.66 -20.97 11.79
C GLU A 203 0.26 -20.35 10.73
N ILE A 204 -0.29 -19.49 9.87
CA ILE A 204 0.46 -18.81 8.82
C ILE A 204 1.31 -17.68 9.41
N CYS A 205 0.70 -16.65 10.01
CA CYS A 205 1.45 -15.48 10.49
C CYS A 205 1.81 -15.51 11.99
N GLY A 206 1.26 -16.45 12.77
CA GLY A 206 1.53 -16.61 14.20
C GLY A 206 0.75 -15.69 15.13
N HIS A 207 -0.06 -14.75 14.61
CA HIS A 207 -0.83 -13.83 15.43
C HIS A 207 -2.17 -14.44 15.88
N LYS A 208 -2.61 -14.11 17.11
CA LYS A 208 -3.94 -14.47 17.62
C LYS A 208 -5.01 -13.57 17.02
N ALA A 209 -5.31 -13.82 15.76
CA ALA A 209 -6.10 -12.95 14.91
C ALA A 209 -7.07 -13.71 14.00
N VAL A 210 -7.19 -15.04 14.12
CA VAL A 210 -8.16 -15.79 13.30
C VAL A 210 -9.56 -15.54 13.84
N HIS A 211 -10.42 -15.06 12.95
CA HIS A 211 -11.84 -14.87 13.21
C HIS A 211 -12.64 -15.42 12.03
N GLU A 212 -13.57 -16.33 12.32
CA GLU A 212 -14.38 -17.02 11.32
C GLU A 212 -13.51 -17.67 10.23
N ARG A 213 -13.53 -17.13 9.01
CA ARG A 213 -12.88 -17.71 7.82
C ARG A 213 -11.54 -17.08 7.46
N SER A 214 -11.05 -16.10 8.22
CA SER A 214 -9.80 -15.41 7.85
C SER A 214 -9.00 -14.95 9.07
N CYS A 215 -7.70 -14.75 8.86
CA CYS A 215 -6.87 -14.03 9.81
C CYS A 215 -7.06 -12.53 9.64
N LEU A 216 -7.46 -11.80 10.67
CA LEU A 216 -7.63 -10.34 10.65
C LEU A 216 -6.31 -9.56 10.51
N ARG A 217 -5.15 -10.25 10.59
CA ARG A 217 -3.81 -9.66 10.50
C ARG A 217 -3.06 -10.00 9.22
N CYS A 218 -3.19 -11.20 8.65
CA CYS A 218 -2.55 -11.52 7.38
C CYS A 218 -3.54 -11.77 6.24
N HIS A 219 -4.84 -11.72 6.53
CA HIS A 219 -5.95 -11.91 5.58
C HIS A 219 -6.02 -13.27 4.89
N GLN A 220 -5.13 -14.19 5.26
CA GLN A 220 -5.15 -15.55 4.75
C GLN A 220 -6.28 -16.35 5.39
N GLU A 221 -6.88 -17.23 4.58
CA GLU A 221 -7.86 -18.23 5.03
C GLU A 221 -7.12 -19.32 5.81
N PRO A 222 -7.57 -19.71 7.02
CA PRO A 222 -7.03 -20.88 7.69
C PRO A 222 -7.33 -22.14 6.85
N TRP A 223 -6.38 -23.08 6.82
CA TRP A 223 -6.61 -24.37 6.17
C TRP A 223 -7.94 -25.00 6.62
N ASN A 224 -8.72 -25.46 5.65
CA ASN A 224 -9.87 -26.32 5.88
C ASN A 224 -9.86 -27.49 4.90
N ASP A 225 -10.51 -28.60 5.27
CA ASP A 225 -10.52 -29.84 4.50
C ASP A 225 -11.47 -29.78 3.29
N SER A 226 -11.64 -28.60 2.68
CA SER A 226 -12.38 -28.48 1.42
C SER A 226 -11.56 -29.02 0.25
N GLY A 227 -12.25 -29.42 -0.82
CA GLY A 227 -11.64 -30.11 -1.97
C GLY A 227 -10.52 -29.32 -2.63
N TYR A 228 -10.67 -28.01 -2.80
CA TYR A 228 -9.68 -27.20 -3.51
C TYR A 228 -8.32 -27.13 -2.77
N PHE A 229 -8.32 -27.05 -1.44
CA PHE A 229 -7.09 -27.05 -0.67
C PHE A 229 -6.29 -28.35 -0.83
N ILE A 230 -7.00 -29.47 -0.84
CA ILE A 230 -6.40 -30.79 -1.01
C ILE A 230 -5.94 -31.00 -2.45
N GLU A 231 -6.73 -30.55 -3.44
CA GLU A 231 -6.39 -30.65 -4.86
C GLU A 231 -5.17 -29.82 -5.24
N ASP A 232 -5.09 -28.58 -4.75
CA ASP A 232 -4.03 -27.63 -5.13
C ASP A 232 -2.74 -27.83 -4.33
N TYR A 233 -2.85 -28.11 -3.02
CA TYR A 233 -1.69 -28.12 -2.12
C TYR A 233 -1.36 -29.52 -1.56
N GLY A 234 -2.28 -30.48 -1.66
CA GLY A 234 -2.15 -31.84 -1.14
C GLY A 234 -2.23 -31.93 0.38
N GLU A 235 -1.29 -31.29 1.08
CA GLU A 235 -1.18 -31.28 2.53
C GLU A 235 -1.23 -29.86 3.10
N LYS A 236 -1.80 -29.74 4.31
CA LYS A 236 -1.89 -28.49 5.06
C LYS A 236 -0.55 -27.75 5.21
N SER A 237 0.53 -28.50 5.43
CA SER A 237 1.89 -27.96 5.59
C SER A 237 2.36 -27.22 4.34
N ASN A 238 2.03 -27.71 3.14
CA ASN A 238 2.40 -27.07 1.88
C ASN A 238 1.68 -25.73 1.71
N TYR A 239 0.36 -25.71 1.96
CA TYR A 239 -0.42 -24.47 1.93
C TYR A 239 0.12 -23.41 2.90
N ILE A 240 0.32 -23.79 4.17
CA ILE A 240 0.85 -22.85 5.17
C ILE A 240 2.24 -22.35 4.77
N LYS A 241 3.11 -23.24 4.28
CA LYS A 241 4.45 -22.90 3.82
C LYS A 241 4.42 -21.89 2.68
N GLU A 242 3.55 -22.08 1.69
CA GLU A 242 3.38 -21.16 0.57
C GLU A 242 2.90 -19.78 1.03
N CYS A 243 1.82 -19.72 1.82
CA CYS A 243 1.33 -18.44 2.35
C CYS A 243 2.37 -17.72 3.24
N GLN A 244 3.22 -18.46 3.95
CA GLN A 244 4.32 -17.88 4.72
C GLN A 244 5.39 -17.27 3.81
N MET A 245 5.69 -17.89 2.67
CA MET A 245 6.63 -17.35 1.69
C MET A 245 6.07 -16.08 1.04
N ASP A 246 4.78 -16.05 0.68
CA ASP A 246 4.13 -14.82 0.17
C ASP A 246 4.26 -13.64 1.13
N ILE A 247 3.96 -13.88 2.41
CA ILE A 247 4.10 -12.88 3.48
C ILE A 247 5.56 -12.43 3.62
N PHE A 248 6.53 -13.32 3.42
CA PHE A 248 7.94 -13.00 3.57
C PHE A 248 8.51 -12.23 2.37
N ILE A 249 8.09 -12.56 1.15
CA ILE A 249 8.41 -11.80 -0.07
C ILE A 249 7.92 -10.35 0.09
N ASP A 250 6.74 -10.20 0.70
CA ASP A 250 6.18 -8.90 1.09
C ASP A 250 6.16 -7.92 -0.09
N GLU A 251 5.59 -8.37 -1.23
CA GLU A 251 5.64 -7.64 -2.50
C GLU A 251 5.09 -6.22 -2.36
N ASP A 252 4.06 -6.00 -1.55
CA ASP A 252 3.47 -4.69 -1.30
C ASP A 252 4.05 -3.92 -0.09
N ASP A 253 5.08 -4.48 0.56
CA ASP A 253 5.61 -4.03 1.86
C ASP A 253 4.56 -4.01 2.99
N TYR A 254 3.55 -4.88 2.91
CA TYR A 254 2.50 -5.06 3.90
C TYR A 254 3.06 -5.39 5.29
N GLU A 255 3.97 -6.36 5.43
CA GLU A 255 4.56 -6.71 6.73
C GLU A 255 5.48 -5.62 7.27
N LYS A 256 6.27 -4.98 6.40
CA LYS A 256 7.09 -3.83 6.80
C LYS A 256 6.26 -2.66 7.33
N TYR A 257 5.03 -2.52 6.84
CA TYR A 257 4.06 -1.53 7.29
C TYR A 257 3.32 -1.99 8.57
N PHE A 258 2.77 -3.19 8.58
CA PHE A 258 2.00 -3.71 9.71
C PHE A 258 2.87 -4.17 10.90
N LYS A 259 4.19 -4.01 10.85
CA LYS A 259 5.05 -4.11 12.05
C LYS A 259 4.66 -3.13 13.16
N TYR A 260 3.96 -2.04 12.82
CA TYR A 260 3.44 -1.05 13.79
C TYR A 260 2.09 -1.46 14.39
N ASP A 261 1.46 -2.51 13.85
CA ASP A 261 0.22 -3.05 14.40
C ASP A 261 0.50 -3.84 15.67
N ARG A 262 -0.22 -3.49 16.73
CA ARG A 262 -0.19 -4.10 18.06
C ARG A 262 -1.57 -4.63 18.43
N SER A 263 -2.43 -4.84 17.44
CA SER A 263 -3.80 -5.28 17.67
C SER A 263 -3.86 -6.71 18.19
N PHE A 264 -2.88 -7.53 17.82
CA PHE A 264 -2.86 -8.97 18.10
C PHE A 264 -1.53 -9.41 18.69
N GLU A 265 -1.59 -10.29 19.68
CA GLU A 265 -0.40 -10.95 20.23
C GLU A 265 0.15 -11.99 19.23
N LYS A 266 1.48 -12.09 19.14
CA LYS A 266 2.16 -13.10 18.32
C LYS A 266 2.62 -14.24 19.21
N SER A 267 2.34 -15.48 18.80
CA SER A 267 2.79 -16.67 19.51
C SER A 267 4.32 -16.77 19.49
N THR A 268 4.91 -17.09 20.64
CA THR A 268 6.35 -17.42 20.75
C THR A 268 6.69 -18.79 20.14
N ASP A 269 5.68 -19.64 19.97
CA ASP A 269 5.83 -21.01 19.47
C ASP A 269 5.51 -21.11 17.97
N HIS A 270 5.28 -19.97 17.30
CA HIS A 270 5.01 -19.94 15.87
C HIS A 270 6.21 -20.46 15.06
N GLN A 271 5.95 -21.36 14.12
CA GLN A 271 6.97 -22.00 13.30
C GLN A 271 6.90 -21.53 11.85
N ILE A 272 8.06 -21.21 11.29
CA ILE A 272 8.24 -20.99 9.85
C ILE A 272 8.54 -22.35 9.20
N LEU A 273 7.74 -22.71 8.19
CA LEU A 273 7.78 -24.02 7.54
C LEU A 273 8.65 -24.06 6.27
N PHE A 274 9.23 -22.94 5.87
CA PHE A 274 10.15 -22.86 4.73
C PHE A 274 11.59 -22.58 5.16
N SER A 275 12.52 -23.06 4.34
CA SER A 275 13.94 -22.73 4.43
C SER A 275 14.31 -21.61 3.45
N PRO A 276 15.48 -20.96 3.61
CA PRO A 276 15.94 -19.96 2.65
C PRO A 276 16.10 -20.47 1.21
N GLU A 277 16.29 -21.78 1.01
CA GLU A 277 16.33 -22.39 -0.34
C GLU A 277 14.93 -22.48 -0.94
N ASP A 278 13.94 -22.89 -0.15
CA ASP A 278 12.55 -22.93 -0.60
C ASP A 278 12.07 -21.56 -1.10
N LEU A 279 12.39 -20.50 -0.34
CA LEU A 279 12.04 -19.13 -0.71
C LEU A 279 12.67 -18.72 -2.05
N ARG A 280 13.95 -19.03 -2.28
CA ARG A 280 14.64 -18.72 -3.55
C ARG A 280 14.02 -19.46 -4.73
N GLU A 281 13.63 -20.72 -4.55
CA GLU A 281 12.95 -21.45 -5.62
C GLU A 281 11.55 -20.90 -5.88
N TYR A 282 10.84 -20.49 -4.82
CA TYR A 282 9.52 -19.88 -4.93
C TYR A 282 9.57 -18.53 -5.65
N GLU A 283 10.55 -17.67 -5.35
CA GLU A 283 10.75 -16.38 -6.03
C GLU A 283 10.92 -16.53 -7.55
N LYS A 284 11.56 -17.61 -8.03
CA LYS A 284 11.73 -17.88 -9.47
C LYS A 284 10.43 -18.25 -10.19
N LEU A 285 9.40 -18.67 -9.45
CA LEU A 285 8.09 -18.97 -10.02
C LEU A 285 7.27 -17.69 -10.24
N LEU A 286 7.60 -16.62 -9.52
CA LEU A 286 6.88 -15.34 -9.55
C LEU A 286 7.52 -14.30 -10.49
N PHE A 287 8.83 -14.38 -10.73
CA PHE A 287 9.61 -13.39 -11.50
C PHE A 287 10.51 -14.04 -12.57
#